data_AF-A0A2S8VGD9-F1
#
_entry.id   AF-A0A2S8VGD9-F1
#
_cell.length_a   1.000
_cell.length_b   1.000
_cell.length_c   1.000
_cell.angle_alpha   90.00
_cell.angle_beta   90.00
_cell.angle_gamma   90.00
#
_symmetry.space_group_name_H-M   'P 1'
#
loop_
_entity.id
_entity.type
_entity.pdbx_description
1 polymer ?
#
loop_
_entity_poly.entity_id
_entity_poly.type
_entity_poly.pdbx_seq_one_letter_code
_entity_poly.pdbx_strand_id
1 'polypeptide(L)'
;MAALHRRPLAAFLIIAACAGASVHAADDCVARIDAGLASVDRAQDVQRTREASNDLQLNRDLCQGRLDLLDARFALSDDFEACRRQGAAFSDQVIKTLTRASDDLADMKAAWIRTCGPQMKD
;
A
#
# COMPACT_ATOMS: atom_id res chain seq x y z
N MET A 1 -16.27 54.46 39.35
CA MET A 1 -16.90 53.13 39.18
C MET A 1 -16.27 52.49 37.95
N ALA A 2 -15.59 51.37 38.12
CA ALA A 2 -14.81 50.70 37.07
C ALA A 2 -15.72 49.82 36.20
N ALA A 3 -15.75 50.08 34.88
CA ALA A 3 -16.41 49.20 33.92
C ALA A 3 -15.37 48.17 33.44
N LEU A 4 -15.59 46.89 33.80
CA LEU A 4 -14.73 45.78 33.43
C LEU A 4 -14.75 45.55 31.90
N HIS A 5 -13.55 45.51 31.31
CA HIS A 5 -13.32 44.94 29.97
C HIS A 5 -13.73 43.47 29.93
N ARG A 6 -14.79 43.16 29.19
CA ARG A 6 -15.14 41.78 28.79
C ARG A 6 -14.14 41.30 27.74
N ARG A 7 -13.28 40.36 28.11
CA ARG A 7 -12.37 39.63 27.21
C ARG A 7 -13.15 38.69 26.28
N PRO A 8 -12.80 38.58 24.99
CA PRO A 8 -13.34 37.56 24.10
C PRO A 8 -12.50 36.28 24.23
N LEU A 9 -12.95 35.32 25.03
CA LEU A 9 -12.34 33.99 25.16
C LEU A 9 -13.19 32.93 24.43
N ALA A 10 -13.46 33.14 23.14
CA ALA A 10 -14.22 32.17 22.33
C ALA A 10 -13.51 31.72 21.04
N ALA A 11 -12.32 32.27 20.73
CA ALA A 11 -11.64 31.99 19.46
C ALA A 11 -10.60 30.86 19.50
N PHE A 12 -10.29 30.29 20.67
CA PHE A 12 -9.19 29.32 20.81
C PHE A 12 -9.58 27.84 20.76
N LEU A 13 -10.88 27.49 20.65
CA LEU A 13 -11.32 26.09 20.69
C LEU A 13 -11.40 25.37 19.33
N ILE A 14 -11.15 26.06 18.21
CA ILE A 14 -11.32 25.46 16.87
C ILE A 14 -10.05 24.75 16.36
N ILE A 15 -8.87 24.99 16.96
CA ILE A 15 -7.59 24.46 16.44
C ILE A 15 -7.30 23.03 16.93
N ALA A 16 -7.90 22.57 18.03
CA ALA A 16 -7.61 21.25 18.61
C ALA A 16 -8.29 20.07 17.88
N ALA A 17 -9.40 20.30 17.17
CA ALA A 17 -10.15 19.22 16.52
C ALA A 17 -9.47 18.72 15.23
N CYS A 18 -8.75 19.59 14.52
CA CYS A 18 -8.07 19.22 13.27
C CYS A 18 -6.85 18.32 13.49
N ALA A 19 -6.16 18.44 14.64
CA ALA A 19 -4.97 17.66 14.95
C ALA A 19 -5.30 16.19 15.30
N GLY A 20 -6.45 15.94 15.92
CA GLY A 20 -6.89 14.57 16.27
C GLY A 20 -7.40 13.78 15.05
N ALA A 21 -8.07 14.46 14.11
CA ALA A 21 -8.58 13.84 12.89
C ALA A 21 -7.46 13.36 11.96
N SER A 22 -6.35 14.11 11.85
CA SER A 22 -5.20 13.73 11.04
C SER A 22 -4.43 12.54 11.62
N VAL A 23 -4.36 12.41 12.95
CA VAL A 23 -3.69 11.27 13.60
C VAL A 23 -4.47 9.97 13.39
N HIS A 24 -5.80 9.99 13.58
CA HIS A 24 -6.63 8.80 13.30
C HIS A 24 -6.57 8.38 11.83
N ALA A 25 -6.63 9.34 10.90
CA ALA A 25 -6.52 9.05 9.48
C ALA A 25 -5.15 8.47 9.11
N ALA A 26 -4.07 8.91 9.78
CA ALA A 26 -2.73 8.35 9.61
C ALA A 26 -2.63 6.93 10.17
N ASP A 27 -3.17 6.66 11.37
CA ASP A 27 -3.17 5.33 11.98
C ASP A 27 -3.99 4.32 11.15
N ASP A 28 -5.16 4.72 10.68
CA ASP A 28 -6.00 3.91 9.78
C ASP A 28 -5.27 3.58 8.47
N CYS A 29 -4.54 4.56 7.94
CA CYS A 29 -3.72 4.40 6.76
C CYS A 29 -2.59 3.39 6.99
N VAL A 30 -1.86 3.48 8.11
CA VAL A 30 -0.79 2.52 8.45
C VAL A 30 -1.36 1.11 8.56
N ALA A 31 -2.47 0.94 9.29
CA ALA A 31 -3.12 -0.35 9.46
C ALA A 31 -3.56 -0.97 8.11
N ARG A 32 -4.05 -0.15 7.16
CA ARG A 32 -4.40 -0.63 5.81
C ARG A 32 -3.18 -1.11 5.03
N ILE A 33 -2.05 -0.40 5.09
CA ILE A 33 -0.83 -0.83 4.40
C ILE A 33 -0.28 -2.12 4.98
N ASP A 34 -0.25 -2.25 6.32
CA ASP A 34 0.22 -3.48 6.98
C ASP A 34 -0.68 -4.67 6.64
N ALA A 35 -2.01 -4.47 6.64
CA ALA A 35 -2.96 -5.48 6.22
C ALA A 35 -2.81 -5.86 4.74
N GLY A 36 -2.56 -4.86 3.88
CA GLY A 36 -2.28 -5.02 2.46
C GLY A 36 -1.02 -5.84 2.20
N LEU A 37 0.08 -5.53 2.89
CA LEU A 37 1.33 -6.30 2.85
C LEU A 37 1.08 -7.75 3.22
N ALA A 38 0.44 -7.99 4.36
CA ALA A 38 0.14 -9.35 4.81
C ALA A 38 -0.77 -10.10 3.81
N SER A 39 -1.68 -9.40 3.13
CA SER A 39 -2.53 -9.99 2.10
C SER A 39 -1.75 -10.36 0.84
N VAL A 40 -0.88 -9.47 0.36
CA VAL A 40 -0.01 -9.71 -0.79
C VAL A 40 0.95 -10.86 -0.52
N ASP A 41 1.54 -10.94 0.68
CA ASP A 41 2.44 -12.04 1.06
C ASP A 41 1.71 -13.38 1.05
N ARG A 42 0.51 -13.45 1.63
CA ARG A 42 -0.33 -14.66 1.57
C ARG A 42 -0.67 -15.04 0.12
N ALA A 43 -1.04 -14.06 -0.71
CA ALA A 43 -1.33 -14.30 -2.12
C ALA A 43 -0.09 -14.81 -2.87
N GLN A 44 1.09 -14.28 -2.56
CA GLN A 44 2.36 -14.76 -3.12
C GLN A 44 2.62 -16.22 -2.74
N ASP A 45 2.40 -16.60 -1.48
CA ASP A 45 2.63 -17.98 -1.03
C ASP A 45 1.67 -18.96 -1.69
N VAL A 46 0.40 -18.57 -1.85
CA VAL A 46 -0.58 -19.35 -2.61
C VAL A 46 -0.14 -19.50 -4.07
N GLN A 47 0.30 -18.41 -4.71
CA GLN A 47 0.79 -18.45 -6.08
C GLN A 47 2.01 -19.37 -6.22
N ARG A 48 3.00 -19.28 -5.32
CA ARG A 48 4.17 -20.18 -5.30
C ARG A 48 3.76 -21.64 -5.14
N THR A 49 2.77 -21.91 -4.29
CA THR A 49 2.23 -23.26 -4.09
C THR A 49 1.60 -23.79 -5.38
N ARG A 50 0.82 -22.96 -6.09
CA ARG A 50 0.20 -23.33 -7.37
C ARG A 50 1.22 -23.56 -8.48
N GLU A 51 2.25 -22.71 -8.54
CA GLU A 51 3.38 -22.87 -9.48
C GLU A 51 4.13 -24.18 -9.19
N ALA A 52 4.43 -24.47 -7.92
CA ALA A 52 5.11 -25.70 -7.50
C ALA A 52 4.26 -26.95 -7.77
N SER A 53 2.94 -26.88 -7.52
CA SER A 53 2.03 -28.00 -7.79
C SER A 53 1.86 -28.31 -9.28
N ASN A 54 2.24 -27.38 -10.15
CA ASN A 54 2.21 -27.54 -11.60
C ASN A 54 3.61 -27.79 -12.18
N ASP A 55 4.54 -28.32 -11.39
CA ASP A 55 5.94 -28.59 -11.77
C ASP A 55 6.66 -27.39 -12.38
N LEU A 56 6.29 -26.17 -11.94
CA LEU A 56 6.77 -24.89 -12.48
C LEU A 56 6.50 -24.68 -13.98
N GLN A 57 5.66 -25.51 -14.59
CA GLN A 57 5.20 -25.30 -15.95
C GLN A 57 4.25 -24.12 -15.96
N LEU A 58 4.50 -23.14 -16.81
CA LEU A 58 3.63 -21.97 -16.91
C LEU A 58 2.40 -22.33 -17.75
N ASN A 59 1.24 -21.93 -17.26
CA ASN A 59 -0.02 -21.94 -17.99
C ASN A 59 -0.69 -20.56 -17.83
N ARG A 60 -1.81 -20.35 -18.53
CA ARG A 60 -2.54 -19.08 -18.51
C ARG A 60 -2.89 -18.60 -17.10
N ASP A 61 -3.40 -19.49 -16.26
CA ASP A 61 -3.87 -19.13 -14.91
C ASP A 61 -2.72 -18.76 -13.98
N LEU A 62 -1.59 -19.48 -14.05
CA LEU A 62 -0.38 -19.15 -13.29
C LEU A 62 0.24 -17.85 -13.78
N CYS A 63 0.26 -17.64 -15.09
CA CYS A 63 0.73 -16.40 -15.70
C CYS A 63 -0.10 -15.20 -15.25
N GLN A 64 -1.43 -15.31 -15.31
CA GLN A 64 -2.34 -14.27 -14.85
C GLN A 64 -2.21 -14.04 -13.35
N GLY A 65 -2.20 -15.10 -12.52
CA GLY A 65 -2.11 -14.95 -11.06
C GLY A 65 -0.85 -14.20 -10.60
N ARG A 66 0.27 -14.37 -11.30
CA ARG A 66 1.49 -13.62 -11.01
C ARG A 66 1.48 -12.20 -11.57
N LEU A 67 0.77 -11.92 -12.66
CA LEU A 67 0.47 -10.53 -13.07
C LEU A 67 -0.39 -9.83 -12.04
N ASP A 68 -1.45 -10.48 -11.56
CA ASP A 68 -2.36 -9.93 -10.55
C ASP A 68 -1.61 -9.61 -9.25
N LEU A 69 -0.67 -10.47 -8.85
CA LEU A 69 0.19 -10.22 -7.70
C LEU A 69 1.12 -9.01 -7.88
N LEU A 70 1.68 -8.82 -9.07
CA LEU A 70 2.50 -7.65 -9.38
C LEU A 70 1.66 -6.37 -9.38
N ASP A 71 0.43 -6.44 -9.88
CA ASP A 71 -0.50 -5.31 -9.92
C ASP A 71 -0.99 -4.93 -8.51
N ALA A 72 -1.27 -5.92 -7.66
CA ALA A 72 -1.60 -5.69 -6.25
C ALA A 72 -0.45 -5.02 -5.50
N ARG A 73 0.81 -5.38 -5.80
CA ARG A 73 1.98 -4.72 -5.21
C ARG A 73 2.14 -3.28 -5.68
N PHE A 74 1.91 -3.01 -6.96
CA PHE A 74 1.92 -1.65 -7.50
C PHE A 74 0.91 -0.77 -6.76
N ALA A 75 -0.34 -1.23 -6.67
CA ALA A 75 -1.39 -0.52 -5.96
C ALA A 75 -1.02 -0.26 -4.49
N LEU A 76 -0.44 -1.25 -3.82
CA LEU A 76 0.01 -1.10 -2.43
C LEU A 76 1.16 -0.10 -2.26
N SER A 77 2.13 -0.08 -3.18
CA SER A 77 3.20 0.93 -3.18
C SER A 77 2.66 2.34 -3.42
N ASP A 78 1.70 2.49 -4.33
CA ASP A 78 1.02 3.78 -4.57
C ASP A 78 0.24 4.26 -3.35
N ASP A 79 -0.53 3.37 -2.71
CA ASP A 79 -1.27 3.67 -1.49
C ASP A 79 -0.33 4.07 -0.35
N PHE A 80 0.81 3.37 -0.22
CA PHE A 80 1.84 3.69 0.76
C PHE A 80 2.44 5.08 0.54
N GLU A 81 2.76 5.46 -0.69
CA GLU A 81 3.26 6.80 -0.99
C GLU A 81 2.20 7.88 -0.76
N ALA A 82 0.93 7.61 -1.09
CA ALA A 82 -0.19 8.50 -0.78
C ALA A 82 -0.34 8.71 0.74
N CYS A 83 -0.22 7.64 1.49
CA CYS A 83 -0.22 7.62 2.96
C CYS A 83 0.94 8.43 3.56
N ARG A 84 2.16 8.26 3.05
CA ARG A 84 3.34 9.03 3.50
C ARG A 84 3.18 10.53 3.28
N ARG A 85 2.60 10.93 2.13
CA ARG A 85 2.32 12.35 1.84
C ARG A 85 1.34 12.98 2.82
N GLN A 86 0.50 12.17 3.47
CA GLN A 86 -0.45 12.61 4.50
C GLN A 86 0.16 12.61 5.91
N GLY A 87 1.44 12.26 6.06
CA GLY A 87 2.15 12.28 7.34
C GLY A 87 2.13 10.96 8.11
N ALA A 88 1.69 9.86 7.49
CA ALA A 88 1.76 8.54 8.11
C ALA A 88 3.21 8.10 8.35
N ALA A 89 3.47 7.55 9.54
CA ALA A 89 4.76 7.03 9.94
C ALA A 89 4.77 5.50 9.85
N PHE A 90 5.68 4.96 9.04
CA PHE A 90 5.83 3.52 8.83
C PHE A 90 7.12 3.02 9.48
N SER A 91 7.19 1.72 9.76
CA SER A 91 8.44 1.09 10.15
C SER A 91 9.46 1.13 9.00
N ASP A 92 10.76 1.18 9.33
CA ASP A 92 11.84 1.16 8.33
C ASP A 92 11.76 -0.06 7.40
N GLN A 93 11.29 -1.19 7.93
CA GLN A 93 11.09 -2.41 7.15
C GLN A 93 10.01 -2.23 6.08
N VAL A 94 8.87 -1.63 6.42
CA VAL A 94 7.78 -1.36 5.46
C VAL A 94 8.25 -0.39 4.38
N ILE A 95 8.94 0.68 4.79
CA ILE A 95 9.50 1.67 3.85
C ILE A 95 10.45 0.99 2.87
N LYS A 96 11.42 0.23 3.39
CA LYS A 96 12.39 -0.48 2.55
C LYS A 96 11.72 -1.45 1.59
N THR A 97 10.76 -2.24 2.07
CA THR A 97 10.04 -3.22 1.24
C THR A 97 9.28 -2.54 0.11
N LEU A 98 8.46 -1.53 0.41
CA LEU A 98 7.54 -0.93 -0.56
C LEU A 98 8.22 0.05 -1.51
N THR A 99 9.26 0.77 -1.07
CA THR A 99 10.09 1.59 -1.96
C THR A 99 10.87 0.72 -2.95
N ARG A 100 11.56 -0.32 -2.47
CA ARG A 100 12.29 -1.24 -3.37
C ARG A 100 11.35 -1.95 -4.34
N ALA A 101 10.19 -2.39 -3.86
CA ALA A 101 9.18 -2.98 -4.73
C ALA A 101 8.82 -1.99 -5.83
N SER A 102 8.49 -0.74 -5.50
CA SER A 102 8.15 0.30 -6.49
C SER A 102 9.21 0.48 -7.57
N ASP A 103 10.50 0.51 -7.20
CA ASP A 103 11.60 0.73 -8.15
C ASP A 103 11.74 -0.42 -9.17
N ASP A 104 11.56 -1.66 -8.71
CA ASP A 104 11.80 -2.86 -9.53
C ASP A 104 10.51 -3.37 -10.24
N LEU A 105 9.32 -2.95 -9.79
CA LEU A 105 8.03 -3.55 -10.17
C LEU A 105 7.70 -3.40 -11.66
N ALA A 106 8.06 -2.28 -12.29
CA ALA A 106 7.79 -2.06 -13.71
C ALA A 106 8.59 -3.04 -14.58
N ASP A 107 9.87 -3.21 -14.26
CA ASP A 107 10.75 -4.14 -14.95
C ASP A 107 10.34 -5.59 -14.71
N MET A 108 9.95 -5.93 -13.48
CA MET A 108 9.39 -7.25 -13.14
C MET A 108 8.14 -7.55 -13.96
N LYS A 109 7.19 -6.61 -14.05
CA LYS A 109 5.97 -6.78 -14.84
C LYS A 109 6.28 -6.92 -16.33
N ALA A 110 7.14 -6.09 -16.88
CA ALA A 110 7.54 -6.17 -18.28
C ALA A 110 8.24 -7.51 -18.59
N ALA A 111 9.13 -7.97 -17.71
CA ALA A 111 9.78 -9.27 -17.84
C ALA A 111 8.76 -10.41 -17.81
N TRP A 112 7.81 -10.36 -16.87
CA TRP A 112 6.79 -11.39 -16.73
C TRP A 112 5.86 -11.46 -17.95
N ILE A 113 5.41 -10.31 -18.47
CA ILE A 113 4.61 -10.23 -19.71
C ILE A 113 5.35 -10.88 -20.88
N ARG A 114 6.66 -10.63 -21.04
CA ARG A 114 7.46 -11.27 -22.09
C ARG A 114 7.51 -12.79 -21.94
N THR A 115 7.70 -13.29 -20.72
CA THR A 115 7.74 -14.72 -20.42
C THR A 115 6.39 -15.39 -20.65
N CYS A 116 5.31 -14.77 -20.20
CA CYS A 116 3.96 -15.33 -20.24
C CYS A 116 3.20 -15.05 -21.53
N GLY A 117 3.72 -14.19 -22.41
CA GLY A 117 3.09 -13.84 -23.68
C GLY A 117 2.60 -15.03 -24.51
N PRO A 118 3.33 -16.15 -24.63
CA PRO A 118 2.83 -17.35 -25.31
C PRO A 118 1.63 -18.03 -24.63
N GLN A 119 1.55 -18.01 -23.30
CA GLN A 119 0.49 -18.65 -22.50
C GLN A 119 -0.77 -17.79 -22.36
N MET A 120 -0.66 -16.51 -22.67
CA MET A 120 -1.72 -15.50 -22.54
C MET A 120 -2.38 -15.17 -23.89
N LYS A 121 -1.99 -15.85 -24.96
CA LYS A 121 -2.67 -15.79 -26.26
C LYS A 121 -3.76 -16.85 -26.25
N ASP A 122 -4.99 -16.43 -26.48
CA ASP A 122 -6.13 -17.32 -26.68
C ASP A 122 -5.91 -18.24 -27.89
#